data_AF-A0AA37P3I6-F1
#
_entry.id   AF-A0AA37P3I6-F1
#
_cell.length_a   1.000
_cell.length_b   1.000
_cell.length_c   1.000
_cell.angle_alpha   90.00
_cell.angle_beta   90.00
_cell.angle_gamma   90.00
#
_symmetry.space_group_name_H-M   'P 1'
#
loop_
_entity.id
_entity.type
_entity.pdbx_description
1 polymer ?
#
loop_
_entity_poly.entity_id
_entity_poly.type
_entity_poly.pdbx_seq_one_letter_code
_entity_poly.pdbx_strand_id
1 'polypeptide(L)'
;MLTAALFFCAASVVSCQKEPTADPAPARAAIRLTAEPADMVRTKSETDVAYASRFVEGDAIGLFAVIRSDAETQAYPAASGNYIQNAKFVRQADGSWREEGSKSYYMEQGQVMDLYAYYPYAENADPTALVYDASVAEADFMTARTAGFSERDGEIRLVFRHKLALAEAFVADADKLTDYAVTVQDVRTKVVFSLAAAAQDAEMQSVDAKTASVAMTRCGNAFRAYLPAQEIAEGKALLKVEGNGFAAFDYTHPGKTSLAANQVRKLLVTPAFANPELLPNCYVVSPGETLYIPVSKAFGVWGKNDVLAGEGAGMLGAMGARVVWEDVRYLLNDDQITVLGSGSKAVIQVRTTPRSCGNAVLALEIGGEIRWSWHLWITDYDPNDPETQKSKNGRTFMDRNLGAMNAEYGSTDALGLQYQWGRKDPVPCPAKWDDIATRPVWNGVGVKVGFSTKANSAVIRDNLVASINEPLALIKGLGLPYDWYATEKKQGQNRWCAADGSKTEFDPCPRGWRVPVSGFGTLSPWYNCVTAGIPWLNGVIWEDLGYWPAAGLLESSGQSYLGLFGYYWAATPGENLSPGISQEECAYGYNFDNQHSQTSYLQYRHTVLSVRCVKVQ
;
A
#
# COMPACT_ATOMS: atom_id res chain seq x y z
N MET A 1 6.17 -71.40 -68.15
CA MET A 1 7.07 -70.25 -67.95
C MET A 1 6.79 -69.64 -66.59
N LEU A 2 7.86 -69.53 -65.79
CA LEU A 2 8.12 -68.70 -64.60
C LEU A 2 7.06 -68.53 -63.47
N THR A 3 7.35 -69.20 -62.35
CA THR A 3 7.66 -68.67 -61.00
C THR A 3 6.91 -67.44 -60.45
N ALA A 4 6.35 -67.59 -59.25
CA ALA A 4 6.81 -66.88 -58.04
C ALA A 4 6.22 -67.51 -56.77
N ALA A 5 6.96 -67.44 -55.68
CA ALA A 5 6.96 -68.38 -54.57
C ALA A 5 6.75 -67.69 -53.21
N LEU A 6 6.74 -68.53 -52.17
CA LEU A 6 7.11 -68.29 -50.77
C LEU A 6 6.02 -67.79 -49.80
N PHE A 7 5.87 -68.32 -48.58
CA PHE A 7 6.34 -69.54 -47.90
C PHE A 7 5.74 -69.52 -46.47
N PHE A 8 5.38 -70.70 -45.96
CA PHE A 8 5.53 -71.18 -44.57
C PHE A 8 4.77 -70.51 -43.40
N CYS A 9 4.39 -71.22 -42.34
CA CYS A 9 4.11 -72.63 -42.05
C CYS A 9 3.60 -72.66 -40.59
N ALA A 10 2.70 -73.60 -40.30
CA ALA A 10 2.00 -73.78 -39.04
C ALA A 10 2.87 -74.30 -37.89
N ALA A 11 2.43 -74.07 -36.64
CA ALA A 11 2.82 -74.91 -35.50
C ALA A 11 1.73 -74.95 -34.41
N SER A 12 1.10 -76.13 -34.33
CA SER A 12 0.77 -76.94 -33.14
C SER A 12 0.15 -76.30 -31.88
N VAL A 13 -1.04 -76.80 -31.53
CA VAL A 13 -1.73 -76.63 -30.25
C VAL A 13 -1.34 -77.78 -29.32
N VAL A 14 -0.78 -77.48 -28.14
CA VAL A 14 -0.58 -78.45 -27.04
C VAL A 14 -1.15 -77.83 -25.76
N SER A 15 -1.98 -78.61 -25.09
CA SER A 15 -2.72 -78.29 -23.86
C SER A 15 -1.85 -78.46 -22.60
N CYS A 16 -2.00 -77.56 -21.62
CA CYS A 16 -1.65 -77.81 -20.21
C CYS A 16 -2.63 -77.08 -19.28
N GLN A 17 -3.14 -77.80 -18.29
CA GLN A 17 -4.07 -77.32 -17.24
C GLN A 17 -3.39 -76.39 -16.23
N LYS A 18 -4.18 -75.52 -15.60
CA LYS A 18 -3.77 -74.48 -14.65
C LYS A 18 -3.79 -75.03 -13.20
N GLU A 19 -2.72 -74.82 -12.44
CA GLU A 19 -2.67 -75.07 -10.98
C GLU A 19 -3.55 -74.06 -10.19
N PRO A 20 -4.02 -74.42 -8.98
CA PRO A 20 -4.79 -73.50 -8.15
C PRO A 20 -3.86 -72.45 -7.56
N THR A 21 -4.11 -71.18 -7.90
CA THR A 21 -3.49 -70.02 -7.25
C THR A 21 -4.05 -69.85 -5.84
N ALA A 22 -3.15 -69.67 -4.87
CA ALA A 22 -3.46 -69.27 -3.49
C ALA A 22 -4.39 -68.05 -3.46
N ASP A 23 -5.27 -68.00 -2.45
CA ASP A 23 -6.20 -66.90 -2.24
C ASP A 23 -5.49 -65.54 -2.26
N PRO A 24 -6.09 -64.49 -2.89
CA PRO A 24 -5.49 -63.17 -2.91
C PRO A 24 -5.44 -62.59 -1.50
N ALA A 25 -4.29 -62.03 -1.13
CA ALA A 25 -4.17 -61.22 0.08
C ALA A 25 -5.21 -60.08 0.05
N PRO A 26 -5.81 -59.70 1.20
CA PRO A 26 -6.83 -58.66 1.24
C PRO A 26 -6.29 -57.35 0.66
N ALA A 27 -7.11 -56.68 -0.15
CA ALA A 27 -6.77 -55.43 -0.83
C ALA A 27 -6.51 -54.32 0.20
N ARG A 28 -5.24 -54.11 0.55
CA ARG A 28 -4.82 -53.00 1.41
C ARG A 28 -4.71 -51.72 0.58
N ALA A 29 -5.66 -50.79 0.74
CA ALA A 29 -5.61 -49.48 0.10
C ALA A 29 -4.57 -48.58 0.78
N ALA A 30 -3.67 -47.99 -0.01
CA ALA A 30 -2.74 -46.97 0.50
C ALA A 30 -3.50 -45.66 0.70
N ILE A 31 -3.35 -45.07 1.88
CA ILE A 31 -3.96 -43.79 2.23
C ILE A 31 -3.24 -42.64 1.51
N ARG A 32 -3.97 -41.89 0.68
CA ARG A 32 -3.49 -40.63 0.07
C ARG A 32 -4.09 -39.44 0.82
N LEU A 33 -3.37 -38.31 0.88
CA LEU A 33 -3.79 -37.12 1.64
C LEU A 33 -3.79 -35.87 0.78
N THR A 34 -4.92 -35.16 0.82
CA THR A 34 -5.06 -33.77 0.39
C THR A 34 -5.45 -32.93 1.59
N ALA A 35 -4.83 -31.75 1.69
CA ALA A 35 -5.13 -30.78 2.74
C ALA A 35 -5.13 -29.37 2.15
N GLU A 36 -6.22 -28.66 2.44
CA GLU A 36 -6.51 -27.32 1.94
C GLU A 36 -7.25 -26.49 2.99
N PRO A 37 -7.04 -25.16 3.03
CA PRO A 37 -7.86 -24.25 3.84
C PRO A 37 -9.31 -24.16 3.33
N ALA A 38 -10.27 -23.90 4.22
CA ALA A 38 -11.68 -23.71 3.87
C ALA A 38 -11.95 -22.42 3.09
N ASP A 39 -12.85 -22.48 2.10
CA ASP A 39 -13.33 -21.32 1.33
C ASP A 39 -14.37 -20.46 2.10
N MET A 40 -14.03 -19.89 3.26
CA MET A 40 -14.86 -18.87 3.93
C MET A 40 -14.02 -17.89 4.77
N VAL A 41 -14.40 -16.60 4.76
CA VAL A 41 -13.84 -15.44 5.50
C VAL A 41 -12.34 -15.54 5.81
N ARG A 42 -11.55 -14.92 4.93
CA ARG A 42 -10.09 -14.98 4.81
C ARG A 42 -9.34 -14.46 6.05
N THR A 43 -8.91 -15.33 6.95
CA THR A 43 -7.71 -15.14 7.79
C THR A 43 -6.58 -15.92 7.10
N LYS A 44 -5.44 -15.31 6.76
CA LYS A 44 -4.46 -15.93 5.85
C LYS A 44 -3.44 -16.80 6.57
N SER A 45 -3.06 -17.93 5.97
CA SER A 45 -1.67 -18.39 5.96
C SER A 45 -0.99 -17.84 4.69
N GLU A 46 0.17 -17.21 4.89
CA GLU A 46 1.12 -16.63 3.91
C GLU A 46 0.87 -15.28 3.19
N THR A 47 2.01 -14.64 2.93
CA THR A 47 2.32 -13.29 2.47
C THR A 47 2.07 -13.05 0.98
N ASP A 48 0.80 -13.06 0.56
CA ASP A 48 0.39 -12.37 -0.66
C ASP A 48 -0.53 -11.19 -0.31
N VAL A 49 -0.31 -10.03 -0.96
CA VAL A 49 -1.19 -8.86 -0.95
C VAL A 49 -2.64 -9.25 -1.31
N ALA A 50 -2.83 -10.31 -2.11
CA ALA A 50 -4.14 -10.74 -2.65
C ALA A 50 -5.05 -11.55 -1.72
N TYR A 51 -4.63 -11.91 -0.51
CA TYR A 51 -5.44 -12.72 0.43
C TYR A 51 -5.76 -14.15 -0.02
N ALA A 52 -4.83 -14.80 -0.71
CA ALA A 52 -4.93 -16.24 -0.98
C ALA A 52 -4.43 -17.05 0.24
N SER A 53 -5.31 -17.83 0.87
CA SER A 53 -4.93 -18.81 1.90
C SER A 53 -4.44 -20.07 1.20
N ARG A 54 -3.14 -20.36 1.26
CA ARG A 54 -2.57 -21.62 0.76
C ARG A 54 -1.46 -22.12 1.66
N PHE A 55 -1.30 -23.44 1.71
CA PHE A 55 -0.10 -24.06 2.24
C PHE A 55 1.00 -24.01 1.18
N VAL A 56 2.24 -23.78 1.60
CA VAL A 56 3.41 -23.79 0.72
C VAL A 56 4.41 -24.86 1.09
N GLU A 57 5.41 -25.04 0.24
CA GLU A 57 6.51 -25.96 0.49
C GLU A 57 7.13 -25.74 1.88
N GLY A 58 7.24 -26.81 2.65
CA GLY A 58 7.79 -26.79 4.00
C GLY A 58 6.75 -26.70 5.12
N ASP A 59 5.51 -26.27 4.84
CA ASP A 59 4.44 -26.30 5.84
C ASP A 59 4.19 -27.72 6.35
N ALA A 60 4.01 -27.87 7.66
CA ALA A 60 3.82 -29.18 8.30
C ALA A 60 2.55 -29.23 9.14
N ILE A 61 1.78 -30.32 8.99
CA ILE A 61 0.56 -30.62 9.77
C ILE A 61 0.77 -31.86 10.63
N GLY A 62 0.07 -31.93 11.77
CA GLY A 62 -0.02 -33.14 12.58
C GLY A 62 -1.35 -33.85 12.35
N LEU A 63 -1.29 -35.14 12.03
CA LEU A 63 -2.46 -35.99 11.79
C LEU A 63 -2.68 -36.98 12.93
N PHE A 64 -3.93 -37.08 13.38
CA PHE A 64 -4.44 -38.12 14.26
C PHE A 64 -5.57 -38.87 13.56
N ALA A 65 -5.67 -40.17 13.84
CA ALA A 65 -6.79 -40.98 13.38
C ALA A 65 -7.22 -41.95 14.46
N VAL A 66 -8.53 -42.13 14.59
CA VAL A 66 -9.14 -42.98 15.60
C VAL A 66 -10.10 -43.93 14.93
N ILE A 67 -9.91 -45.23 15.14
CA ILE A 67 -10.83 -46.25 14.64
C ILE A 67 -12.08 -46.22 15.51
N ARG A 68 -13.25 -46.18 14.86
CA ARG A 68 -14.54 -46.25 15.56
C ARG A 68 -14.74 -47.65 16.15
N SER A 69 -15.17 -47.72 17.41
CA SER A 69 -15.60 -48.98 18.03
C SER A 69 -16.95 -49.48 17.48
N ASP A 70 -17.76 -48.55 16.98
CA ASP A 70 -19.05 -48.78 16.32
C ASP A 70 -19.13 -47.84 15.11
N ALA A 71 -19.49 -48.35 13.93
CA ALA A 71 -19.38 -47.60 12.67
C ALA A 71 -20.21 -46.30 12.66
N GLU A 72 -21.32 -46.26 13.39
CA GLU A 72 -22.23 -45.10 13.48
C GLU A 72 -21.77 -44.08 14.53
N THR A 73 -20.93 -44.48 15.47
CA THR A 73 -20.52 -43.64 16.60
C THR A 73 -19.17 -42.99 16.34
N GLN A 74 -19.15 -41.65 16.28
CA GLN A 74 -17.91 -40.89 16.13
C GLN A 74 -16.92 -41.18 17.27
N ALA A 75 -15.65 -41.36 16.91
CA ALA A 75 -14.54 -41.53 17.83
C ALA A 75 -13.67 -40.28 17.88
N TYR A 76 -13.12 -39.98 19.06
CA TYR A 76 -12.32 -38.76 19.32
C TYR A 76 -10.90 -39.13 19.74
N PRO A 77 -9.91 -38.29 19.40
CA PRO A 77 -8.53 -38.58 19.72
C PRO A 77 -8.29 -38.47 21.23
N ALA A 78 -7.56 -39.43 21.78
CA ALA A 78 -7.05 -39.39 23.15
C ALA A 78 -5.62 -38.85 23.19
N ALA A 79 -5.09 -38.53 24.37
CA ALA A 79 -3.70 -38.07 24.52
C ALA A 79 -2.68 -39.07 23.95
N SER A 80 -3.00 -40.38 24.00
CA SER A 80 -2.18 -41.46 23.44
C SER A 80 -3.05 -42.64 23.01
N GLY A 81 -2.46 -43.58 22.28
CA GLY A 81 -3.14 -44.82 21.86
C GLY A 81 -4.06 -44.66 20.65
N ASN A 82 -3.98 -43.54 19.92
CA ASN A 82 -4.69 -43.38 18.65
C ASN A 82 -4.09 -44.27 17.57
N TYR A 83 -4.86 -44.59 16.53
CA TYR A 83 -4.40 -45.40 15.40
C TYR A 83 -3.28 -44.68 14.63
N ILE A 84 -3.47 -43.39 14.33
CA ILE A 84 -2.40 -42.48 13.94
C ILE A 84 -2.18 -41.51 15.10
N GLN A 85 -0.94 -41.44 15.57
CA GLN A 85 -0.54 -40.59 16.69
C GLN A 85 0.40 -39.48 16.20
N ASN A 86 -0.16 -38.28 15.99
CA ASN A 86 0.56 -37.06 15.61
C ASN A 86 1.54 -37.25 14.44
N ALA A 87 1.11 -37.90 13.36
CA ALA A 87 1.96 -38.09 12.19
C ALA A 87 2.23 -36.76 11.48
N LYS A 88 3.50 -36.45 11.23
CA LYS A 88 3.93 -35.22 10.57
C LYS A 88 3.81 -35.36 9.05
N PHE A 89 2.98 -34.55 8.43
CA PHE A 89 2.92 -34.43 6.98
C PHE A 89 3.47 -33.08 6.54
N VAL A 90 4.38 -33.07 5.58
CA VAL A 90 5.06 -31.88 5.06
C VAL A 90 4.63 -31.62 3.63
N ARG A 91 4.27 -30.37 3.34
CA ARG A 91 3.89 -29.90 2.01
C ARG A 91 5.13 -29.82 1.11
N GLN A 92 5.03 -30.39 -0.08
CA GLN A 92 6.11 -30.47 -1.05
C GLN A 92 5.97 -29.41 -2.15
N ALA A 93 7.06 -29.14 -2.88
CA ALA A 93 7.09 -28.25 -4.03
C ALA A 93 6.08 -28.63 -5.15
N ASP A 94 5.83 -29.93 -5.33
CA ASP A 94 4.86 -30.45 -6.31
C ASP A 94 3.39 -30.30 -5.87
N GLY A 95 3.16 -29.71 -4.69
CA GLY A 95 1.83 -29.53 -4.10
C GLY A 95 1.31 -30.73 -3.32
N SER A 96 2.02 -31.86 -3.32
CA SER A 96 1.65 -33.06 -2.55
C SER A 96 1.99 -32.93 -1.07
N TRP A 97 1.34 -33.75 -0.24
CA TRP A 97 1.68 -33.94 1.17
C TRP A 97 2.39 -35.27 1.36
N ARG A 98 3.51 -35.26 2.08
CA ARG A 98 4.28 -36.48 2.37
C ARG A 98 4.54 -36.60 3.85
N GLU A 99 4.37 -37.80 4.38
CA GLU A 99 4.68 -38.09 5.77
C GLU A 99 6.20 -38.14 6.00
N GLU A 100 6.66 -37.51 7.07
CA GLU A 100 8.03 -37.65 7.54
C GLU A 100 8.23 -39.04 8.17
N GLY A 101 9.11 -39.84 7.58
CA GLY A 101 9.36 -41.23 8.00
C GLY A 101 8.67 -42.29 7.14
N SER A 102 7.87 -41.89 6.14
CA SER A 102 7.31 -42.78 5.10
C SER A 102 6.56 -43.99 5.66
N LYS A 103 5.74 -43.82 6.71
CA LYS A 103 4.95 -44.92 7.25
C LYS A 103 3.78 -45.20 6.31
N SER A 104 3.37 -46.47 6.27
CA SER A 104 2.19 -46.89 5.53
C SER A 104 1.08 -47.22 6.50
N TYR A 105 -0.04 -46.53 6.35
CA TYR A 105 -1.26 -46.76 7.12
C TYR A 105 -2.22 -47.64 6.30
N TYR A 106 -2.84 -48.62 6.94
CA TYR A 106 -3.70 -49.61 6.29
C TYR A 106 -5.01 -49.78 7.06
N MET A 107 -6.14 -49.70 6.36
CA MET A 107 -7.44 -50.10 6.91
C MET A 107 -7.76 -51.55 6.61
N GLU A 108 -8.41 -52.21 7.56
CA GLU A 108 -9.09 -53.49 7.34
C GLU A 108 -10.48 -53.26 6.74
N GLN A 109 -10.98 -54.27 6.04
CA GLN A 109 -12.28 -54.20 5.39
C GLN A 109 -13.41 -53.93 6.42
N GLY A 110 -14.23 -52.91 6.16
CA GLY A 110 -15.32 -52.51 7.04
C GLY A 110 -14.94 -51.61 8.23
N GLN A 111 -13.65 -51.27 8.40
CA GLN A 111 -13.25 -50.26 9.39
C GLN A 111 -13.69 -48.86 8.98
N VAL A 112 -14.09 -48.08 9.97
CA VAL A 112 -14.41 -46.66 9.84
C VAL A 112 -13.54 -45.89 10.82
N MET A 113 -12.95 -44.79 10.38
CA MET A 113 -12.11 -43.94 11.23
C MET A 113 -12.51 -42.47 11.15
N ASP A 114 -12.24 -41.75 12.23
CA ASP A 114 -12.32 -40.30 12.28
C ASP A 114 -10.91 -39.71 12.31
N LEU A 115 -10.67 -38.74 11.42
CA LEU A 115 -9.39 -38.07 11.26
C LEU A 115 -9.46 -36.64 11.78
N TYR A 116 -8.39 -36.25 12.45
CA TYR A 116 -8.23 -34.95 13.06
C TYR A 116 -6.84 -34.44 12.74
N ALA A 117 -6.74 -33.20 12.29
CA ALA A 117 -5.45 -32.60 12.02
C ALA A 117 -5.37 -31.17 12.53
N TYR A 118 -4.14 -30.70 12.72
CA TYR A 118 -3.87 -29.33 13.13
C TYR A 118 -2.60 -28.80 12.45
N TYR A 119 -2.50 -27.48 12.40
CA TYR A 119 -1.38 -26.71 11.89
C TYR A 119 -1.11 -25.52 12.82
N PRO A 120 0.16 -25.13 13.04
CA PRO A 120 1.38 -25.80 12.58
C PRO A 120 1.71 -27.05 13.41
N TYR A 121 2.44 -28.01 12.83
CA TYR A 121 2.88 -29.23 13.50
C TYR A 121 3.79 -28.95 14.72
N ALA A 122 3.60 -29.72 15.79
CA ALA A 122 4.50 -29.82 16.93
C ALA A 122 4.80 -31.28 17.27
N GLU A 123 6.05 -31.62 17.60
CA GLU A 123 6.53 -33.02 17.70
C GLU A 123 5.81 -33.87 18.77
N ASN A 124 5.38 -33.24 19.86
CA ASN A 124 4.78 -33.93 21.02
C ASN A 124 3.40 -33.36 21.38
N ALA A 125 2.57 -33.10 20.38
CA ALA A 125 1.27 -32.51 20.58
C ALA A 125 0.27 -33.49 21.22
N ASP A 126 -0.39 -33.03 22.29
CA ASP A 126 -1.57 -33.69 22.87
C ASP A 126 -2.83 -33.20 22.11
N PRO A 127 -3.53 -34.06 21.35
CA PRO A 127 -4.70 -33.65 20.58
C PRO A 127 -5.87 -33.21 21.47
N THR A 128 -5.84 -33.50 22.77
CA THR A 128 -6.86 -33.08 23.73
C THR A 128 -6.57 -31.71 24.36
N ALA A 129 -5.33 -31.21 24.21
CA ALA A 129 -4.85 -29.98 24.82
C ALA A 129 -3.75 -29.29 23.98
N LEU A 130 -4.06 -28.93 22.73
CA LEU A 130 -3.18 -28.19 21.84
C LEU A 130 -3.05 -26.73 22.32
N VAL A 131 -1.84 -26.34 22.72
CA VAL A 131 -1.57 -24.99 23.23
C VAL A 131 -1.08 -24.09 22.10
N TYR A 132 -1.72 -22.93 21.95
CA TYR A 132 -1.23 -21.83 21.12
C TYR A 132 -0.83 -20.65 22.01
N ASP A 133 0.32 -20.04 21.70
CA ASP A 133 0.84 -18.85 22.40
C ASP A 133 1.29 -17.79 21.40
N ALA A 134 0.50 -16.73 21.28
CA ALA A 134 0.76 -15.61 20.38
C ALA A 134 2.08 -14.87 20.66
N SER A 135 2.69 -15.04 21.85
CA SER A 135 3.96 -14.38 22.17
C SER A 135 5.18 -14.99 21.48
N VAL A 136 5.05 -16.21 20.94
CA VAL A 136 6.13 -16.95 20.27
C VAL A 136 5.71 -17.57 18.94
N ALA A 137 4.41 -17.65 18.66
CA ALA A 137 3.89 -18.22 17.43
C ALA A 137 3.65 -17.15 16.36
N GLU A 138 4.28 -17.32 15.20
CA GLU A 138 4.09 -16.42 14.04
C GLU A 138 3.07 -16.95 13.02
N ALA A 139 2.61 -18.19 13.20
CA ALA A 139 1.72 -18.88 12.29
C ALA A 139 0.24 -18.86 12.74
N ASP A 140 -0.66 -18.97 11.77
CA ASP A 140 -2.10 -19.09 11.98
C ASP A 140 -2.47 -20.49 12.44
N PHE A 141 -3.09 -20.63 13.62
CA PHE A 141 -3.49 -21.94 14.14
C PHE A 141 -4.80 -22.41 13.48
N MET A 142 -4.74 -23.57 12.85
CA MET A 142 -5.85 -24.17 12.11
C MET A 142 -6.07 -25.63 12.51
N THR A 143 -7.31 -26.10 12.37
CA THR A 143 -7.63 -27.53 12.55
C THR A 143 -8.50 -28.04 11.41
N ALA A 144 -8.43 -29.35 11.16
CA ALA A 144 -9.27 -30.06 10.22
C ALA A 144 -9.87 -31.30 10.89
N ARG A 145 -11.06 -31.70 10.43
CA ARG A 145 -11.77 -32.88 10.89
C ARG A 145 -12.46 -33.54 9.71
N THR A 146 -12.26 -34.85 9.58
CA THR A 146 -12.93 -35.68 8.58
C THR A 146 -13.48 -36.89 9.28
N ALA A 147 -14.81 -36.93 9.42
CA ALA A 147 -15.49 -37.99 10.15
C ALA A 147 -15.94 -39.11 9.20
N GLY A 148 -15.88 -40.35 9.66
CA GLY A 148 -16.46 -41.51 8.97
C GLY A 148 -15.70 -42.00 7.74
N PHE A 149 -14.38 -41.77 7.67
CA PHE A 149 -13.54 -42.22 6.57
C PHE A 149 -13.44 -43.75 6.52
N SER A 150 -13.52 -44.30 5.32
CA SER A 150 -13.55 -45.74 5.04
C SER A 150 -12.77 -46.08 3.76
N GLU A 151 -12.61 -47.38 3.48
CA GLU A 151 -11.96 -47.86 2.25
C GLU A 151 -12.60 -47.35 0.94
N ARG A 152 -13.85 -46.90 0.98
CA ARG A 152 -14.59 -46.41 -0.20
C ARG A 152 -14.19 -44.99 -0.60
N ASP A 153 -13.64 -44.22 0.33
CA ASP A 153 -13.34 -42.79 0.13
C ASP A 153 -12.04 -42.58 -0.66
N GLY A 154 -11.13 -43.56 -0.64
CA GLY A 154 -9.91 -43.62 -1.46
C GLY A 154 -8.81 -42.61 -1.13
N GLU A 155 -9.17 -41.41 -0.67
CA GLU A 155 -8.25 -40.32 -0.33
C GLU A 155 -8.77 -39.53 0.88
N ILE A 156 -7.90 -39.27 1.84
CA ILE A 156 -8.18 -38.36 2.95
C ILE A 156 -8.21 -36.94 2.39
N ARG A 157 -9.32 -36.25 2.64
CA ARG A 157 -9.46 -34.81 2.40
C ARG A 157 -9.58 -34.10 3.73
N LEU A 158 -8.66 -33.17 4.00
CA LEU A 158 -8.66 -32.33 5.20
C LEU A 158 -8.95 -30.88 4.81
N VAL A 159 -10.05 -30.35 5.34
CA VAL A 159 -10.42 -28.95 5.17
C VAL A 159 -10.10 -28.20 6.47
N PHE A 160 -9.08 -27.36 6.43
CA PHE A 160 -8.58 -26.61 7.58
C PHE A 160 -9.40 -25.34 7.83
N ARG A 161 -9.73 -25.09 9.10
CA ARG A 161 -10.42 -23.88 9.57
C ARG A 161 -9.57 -23.11 10.56
N HIS A 162 -9.55 -21.80 10.40
CA HIS A 162 -8.87 -20.88 11.31
C HIS A 162 -9.57 -20.81 12.65
N LYS A 163 -8.77 -20.75 13.72
CA LYS A 163 -9.30 -20.74 15.10
C LYS A 163 -9.00 -19.46 15.86
N LEU A 164 -8.20 -18.58 15.29
CA LEU A 164 -7.76 -17.33 15.89
C LEU A 164 -8.44 -16.13 15.23
N ALA A 165 -8.34 -14.98 15.90
CA ALA A 165 -8.61 -13.68 15.31
C ALA A 165 -7.30 -13.14 14.70
N LEU A 166 -7.37 -12.48 13.55
CA LEU A 166 -6.23 -11.75 12.99
C LEU A 166 -6.39 -10.26 13.30
N ALA A 167 -5.55 -9.73 14.17
CA ALA A 167 -5.39 -8.28 14.33
C ALA A 167 -4.45 -7.77 13.23
N GLU A 168 -4.93 -6.85 12.40
CA GLU A 168 -4.15 -6.24 11.32
C GLU A 168 -4.10 -4.72 11.54
N ALA A 169 -2.91 -4.19 11.83
CA ALA A 169 -2.69 -2.78 12.06
C ALA A 169 -2.08 -2.11 10.83
N PHE A 170 -2.61 -0.95 10.45
CA PHE A 170 -2.05 -0.07 9.44
C PHE A 170 -1.60 1.21 10.14
N VAL A 171 -0.36 1.64 9.91
CA VAL A 171 0.11 2.93 10.44
C VAL A 171 -0.04 3.98 9.33
N ALA A 172 -0.87 4.99 9.57
CA ALA A 172 -1.04 6.11 8.64
C ALA A 172 0.29 6.88 8.52
N ASP A 173 0.64 7.31 7.30
CA ASP A 173 1.94 7.92 6.97
C ASP A 173 3.16 7.08 7.43
N ALA A 174 3.06 5.75 7.35
CA ALA A 174 4.09 4.75 7.69
C ALA A 174 5.49 5.10 7.17
N ASP A 175 5.59 5.78 6.02
CA ASP A 175 6.86 6.21 5.45
C ASP A 175 7.61 7.23 6.34
N LYS A 176 7.07 7.63 7.53
CA LYS A 176 7.77 8.46 8.57
C LYS A 176 8.68 7.63 9.42
N LEU A 177 8.41 6.35 9.45
CA LEU A 177 8.88 5.48 10.47
C LEU A 177 9.80 4.52 9.72
N THR A 178 11.09 4.82 9.76
CA THR A 178 12.12 3.83 9.47
C THR A 178 12.37 3.06 10.76
N ASP A 179 12.37 1.74 10.69
CA ASP A 179 12.62 0.86 11.85
C ASP A 179 11.68 1.14 13.03
N TYR A 180 10.40 0.84 12.82
CA TYR A 180 9.38 0.90 13.88
C TYR A 180 8.71 -0.46 14.06
N ALA A 181 8.33 -0.72 15.29
CA ALA A 181 7.57 -1.87 15.70
C ALA A 181 6.15 -1.45 16.07
N VAL A 182 5.21 -2.36 15.82
CA VAL A 182 3.84 -2.26 16.32
C VAL A 182 3.62 -3.42 17.26
N THR A 183 3.12 -3.13 18.46
CA THR A 183 2.89 -4.13 19.50
C THR A 183 1.45 -3.99 19.98
N VAL A 184 0.66 -5.05 19.91
CA VAL A 184 -0.69 -5.07 20.49
C VAL A 184 -0.56 -5.21 22.00
N GLN A 185 -1.28 -4.39 22.77
CA GLN A 185 -1.12 -4.25 24.22
C GLN A 185 -2.24 -4.96 24.97
N ASP A 186 -1.93 -5.47 26.17
CA ASP A 186 -2.92 -5.99 27.13
C ASP A 186 -3.88 -7.05 26.56
N VAL A 187 -3.40 -7.94 25.69
CA VAL A 187 -4.20 -9.02 25.11
C VAL A 187 -3.91 -10.36 25.77
N ARG A 188 -4.90 -11.24 25.83
CA ARG A 188 -4.71 -12.65 26.17
C ARG A 188 -3.95 -13.32 25.04
N THR A 189 -2.86 -14.00 25.36
CA THR A 189 -1.96 -14.57 24.34
C THR A 189 -2.04 -16.09 24.23
N LYS A 190 -2.50 -16.77 25.28
CA LYS A 190 -2.52 -18.23 25.37
C LYS A 190 -3.92 -18.80 25.29
N VAL A 191 -4.08 -19.85 24.49
CA VAL A 191 -5.34 -20.58 24.32
C VAL A 191 -5.06 -22.08 24.18
N VAL A 192 -5.99 -22.90 24.67
CA VAL A 192 -5.95 -24.36 24.55
C VAL A 192 -7.11 -24.81 23.65
N PHE A 193 -6.78 -25.61 22.65
CA PHE A 193 -7.70 -26.27 21.74
C PHE A 193 -7.74 -27.78 22.00
N SER A 194 -8.88 -28.41 21.76
CA SER A 194 -9.06 -29.86 21.86
C SER A 194 -9.71 -30.40 20.59
N LEU A 195 -8.98 -31.22 19.83
CA LEU A 195 -9.53 -31.93 18.67
C LEU A 195 -10.60 -32.94 19.08
N ALA A 196 -10.64 -33.33 20.36
CA ALA A 196 -11.64 -34.21 20.96
C ALA A 196 -12.98 -33.52 21.29
N ALA A 197 -13.13 -32.22 21.02
CA ALA A 197 -14.38 -31.52 21.24
C ALA A 197 -15.52 -32.09 20.37
N ALA A 198 -16.77 -31.98 20.83
CA ALA A 198 -17.92 -32.54 20.09
C ALA A 198 -18.06 -31.96 18.66
N ALA A 199 -17.71 -30.68 18.47
CA ALA A 199 -17.74 -29.98 17.18
C ALA A 199 -16.51 -29.10 16.98
N GLN A 200 -16.17 -28.79 15.73
CA GLN A 200 -15.00 -27.96 15.38
C GLN A 200 -15.06 -26.55 15.99
N ASP A 201 -16.24 -25.94 16.08
CA ASP A 201 -16.42 -24.61 16.66
C ASP A 201 -16.34 -24.61 18.19
N ALA A 202 -16.38 -25.79 18.81
CA ALA A 202 -16.24 -26.00 20.25
C ALA A 202 -14.83 -26.45 20.64
N GLU A 203 -13.86 -26.45 19.72
CA GLU A 203 -12.50 -26.92 20.00
C GLU A 203 -11.74 -25.99 20.95
N MET A 204 -12.03 -24.68 20.97
CA MET A 204 -11.44 -23.74 21.92
C MET A 204 -11.96 -24.03 23.34
N GLN A 205 -11.10 -24.58 24.21
CA GLN A 205 -11.49 -24.99 25.57
C GLN A 205 -11.33 -23.87 26.59
N SER A 206 -10.19 -23.17 26.53
CA SER A 206 -9.86 -22.14 27.51
C SER A 206 -8.88 -21.13 26.95
N VAL A 207 -9.06 -19.86 27.31
CA VAL A 207 -8.12 -18.78 27.05
C VAL A 207 -7.54 -18.34 28.40
N ASP A 208 -6.22 -18.22 28.51
CA ASP A 208 -5.56 -17.73 29.72
C ASP A 208 -6.06 -16.31 30.02
N ALA A 209 -6.39 -16.04 31.28
CA ALA A 209 -6.83 -14.72 31.72
C ALA A 209 -5.69 -13.70 31.75
N LYS A 210 -4.42 -14.17 31.81
CA LYS A 210 -3.24 -13.29 31.78
C LYS A 210 -3.14 -12.57 30.45
N THR A 211 -2.88 -11.28 30.54
CA THR A 211 -2.65 -10.41 29.39
C THR A 211 -1.16 -10.07 29.27
N ALA A 212 -0.70 -9.89 28.04
CA ALA A 212 0.63 -9.42 27.71
C ALA A 212 0.59 -8.62 26.41
N SER A 213 1.73 -8.03 26.05
CA SER A 213 1.91 -7.35 24.77
C SER A 213 2.48 -8.33 23.75
N VAL A 214 1.96 -8.32 22.52
CA VAL A 214 2.42 -9.18 21.42
C VAL A 214 2.97 -8.32 20.30
N ALA A 215 4.22 -8.56 19.92
CA ALA A 215 4.84 -7.92 18.78
C ALA A 215 4.12 -8.37 17.51
N MET A 216 3.82 -7.42 16.62
CA MET A 216 3.16 -7.72 15.36
C MET A 216 4.18 -7.90 14.25
N THR A 217 4.00 -8.91 13.42
CA THR A 217 4.87 -9.20 12.26
C THR A 217 4.55 -8.23 11.14
N ARG A 218 5.58 -7.61 10.55
CA ARG A 218 5.43 -6.70 9.42
C ARG A 218 5.17 -7.48 8.12
N CYS A 219 4.12 -7.10 7.40
CA CYS A 219 3.68 -7.71 6.14
C CYS A 219 3.34 -6.62 5.12
N GLY A 220 4.34 -6.12 4.37
CA GLY A 220 4.19 -4.93 3.53
C GLY A 220 3.89 -3.69 4.38
N ASN A 221 2.75 -3.04 4.11
CA ASN A 221 2.28 -1.84 4.82
C ASN A 221 1.40 -2.14 6.06
N ALA A 222 1.18 -3.43 6.36
CA ALA A 222 0.39 -3.88 7.49
C ALA A 222 1.27 -4.57 8.53
N PHE A 223 0.81 -4.60 9.77
CA PHE A 223 1.36 -5.37 10.88
C PHE A 223 0.31 -6.38 11.32
N ARG A 224 0.70 -7.63 11.57
CA ARG A 224 -0.23 -8.73 11.87
C ARG A 224 0.11 -9.44 13.17
N ALA A 225 -0.93 -9.83 13.90
CA ALA A 225 -0.83 -10.75 15.03
C ALA A 225 -2.05 -11.67 15.06
N TYR A 226 -1.82 -12.97 15.23
CA TYR A 226 -2.88 -13.96 15.45
C TYR A 226 -3.12 -14.08 16.96
N LEU A 227 -4.36 -13.86 17.38
CA LEU A 227 -4.72 -13.73 18.79
C LEU A 227 -5.91 -14.64 19.13
N PRO A 228 -5.95 -15.20 20.35
CA PRO A 228 -7.17 -15.80 20.88
C PRO A 228 -8.35 -14.85 20.77
N ALA A 229 -9.53 -15.38 20.46
CA ALA A 229 -10.76 -14.60 20.43
C ALA A 229 -11.03 -13.97 21.80
N GLN A 230 -11.27 -12.66 21.83
CA GLN A 230 -11.41 -11.89 23.08
C GLN A 230 -12.06 -10.53 22.87
N GLU A 231 -12.56 -9.97 23.97
CA GLU A 231 -13.06 -8.60 24.04
C GLU A 231 -12.01 -7.70 24.68
N ILE A 232 -11.80 -6.53 24.08
CA ILE A 232 -10.91 -5.50 24.58
C ILE A 232 -11.77 -4.35 25.08
N ALA A 233 -11.58 -4.02 26.37
CA ALA A 233 -12.33 -2.97 27.05
C ALA A 233 -12.06 -1.59 26.42
N GLU A 234 -13.08 -0.75 26.44
CA GLU A 234 -12.97 0.64 26.01
C GLU A 234 -11.94 1.40 26.87
N GLY A 235 -11.23 2.36 26.26
CA GLY A 235 -10.27 3.21 26.96
C GLY A 235 -8.91 2.58 27.24
N LYS A 236 -8.70 1.30 26.93
CA LYS A 236 -7.38 0.66 26.99
C LYS A 236 -6.56 0.94 25.74
N ALA A 237 -5.26 1.17 25.93
CA ALA A 237 -4.30 1.14 24.83
C ALA A 237 -4.38 -0.23 24.14
N LEU A 238 -4.56 -0.22 22.82
CA LEU A 238 -4.70 -1.42 22.01
C LEU A 238 -3.43 -1.70 21.20
N LEU A 239 -2.82 -0.67 20.62
CA LEU A 239 -1.55 -0.80 19.90
C LEU A 239 -0.56 0.22 20.45
N LYS A 240 0.69 -0.16 20.54
CA LYS A 240 1.83 0.73 20.78
C LYS A 240 2.65 0.77 19.51
N VAL A 241 3.03 1.96 19.08
CA VAL A 241 3.94 2.16 17.95
C VAL A 241 5.19 2.84 18.47
N GLU A 242 6.34 2.24 18.23
CA GLU A 242 7.64 2.72 18.71
C GLU A 242 8.69 2.54 17.63
N GLY A 243 9.59 3.52 17.47
CA GLY A 243 10.63 3.49 16.44
C GLY A 243 11.48 4.76 16.47
N ASN A 244 12.40 4.86 15.51
CA ASN A 244 13.30 6.01 15.41
C ASN A 244 12.58 7.24 14.84
N GLY A 245 12.83 8.42 15.42
CA GLY A 245 12.38 9.71 14.86
C GLY A 245 10.99 10.22 15.30
N PHE A 246 10.33 9.54 16.24
CA PHE A 246 9.08 10.01 16.86
C PHE A 246 8.95 9.47 18.29
N ALA A 247 8.20 10.16 19.15
CA ALA A 247 7.87 9.63 20.47
C ALA A 247 6.94 8.44 20.31
N ALA A 248 7.23 7.34 21.03
CA ALA A 248 6.31 6.20 21.08
C ALA A 248 4.93 6.67 21.51
N PHE A 249 3.89 6.13 20.89
CA PHE A 249 2.52 6.51 21.19
C PHE A 249 1.60 5.29 21.20
N ASP A 250 0.58 5.38 22.05
CA ASP A 250 -0.45 4.38 22.17
C ASP A 250 -1.66 4.76 21.31
N TYR A 251 -2.19 3.78 20.59
CA TYR A 251 -3.49 3.84 19.96
C TYR A 251 -4.52 3.21 20.90
N THR A 252 -5.47 4.03 21.36
CA THR A 252 -6.66 3.58 22.09
C THR A 252 -7.83 3.53 21.12
N HIS A 253 -8.44 2.35 20.94
CA HIS A 253 -9.65 2.25 20.12
C HIS A 253 -10.81 2.97 20.83
N PRO A 254 -11.61 3.81 20.12
CA PRO A 254 -12.62 4.69 20.73
C PRO A 254 -13.89 3.97 21.23
N GLY A 255 -13.83 2.65 21.41
CA GLY A 255 -14.96 1.84 21.83
C GLY A 255 -14.54 0.40 22.07
N LYS A 256 -15.45 -0.39 22.65
CA LYS A 256 -15.24 -1.82 22.88
C LYS A 256 -14.85 -2.51 21.56
N THR A 257 -13.75 -3.25 21.59
CA THR A 257 -13.22 -3.93 20.39
C THR A 257 -13.34 -5.44 20.57
N SER A 258 -14.03 -6.09 19.63
CA SER A 258 -14.12 -7.54 19.57
C SER A 258 -13.09 -8.09 18.59
N LEU A 259 -12.28 -9.05 19.06
CA LEU A 259 -11.46 -9.92 18.23
C LEU A 259 -12.16 -11.27 18.17
N ALA A 260 -12.84 -11.56 17.07
CA ALA A 260 -13.60 -12.80 16.90
C ALA A 260 -12.77 -13.86 16.15
N ALA A 261 -12.94 -15.13 16.54
CA ALA A 261 -12.32 -16.26 15.84
C ALA A 261 -12.75 -16.27 14.36
N ASN A 262 -11.83 -16.65 13.48
CA ASN A 262 -12.05 -16.71 12.02
C ASN A 262 -12.45 -15.34 11.41
N GLN A 263 -12.01 -14.23 12.03
CA GLN A 263 -12.22 -12.88 11.51
C GLN A 263 -10.94 -12.05 11.52
N VAL A 264 -10.87 -11.12 10.57
CA VAL A 264 -9.81 -10.09 10.51
C VAL A 264 -10.33 -8.80 11.12
N ARG A 265 -9.65 -8.30 12.14
CA ARG A 265 -9.88 -6.96 12.70
C ARG A 265 -8.83 -6.01 12.18
N LYS A 266 -9.25 -5.10 11.30
CA LYS A 266 -8.39 -4.02 10.81
C LYS A 266 -8.39 -2.84 11.77
N LEU A 267 -7.20 -2.38 12.14
CA LEU A 267 -6.95 -1.28 13.06
C LEU A 267 -6.13 -0.24 12.34
N LEU A 268 -6.61 0.99 12.29
CA LEU A 268 -5.86 2.10 11.74
C LEU A 268 -5.21 2.88 12.88
N VAL A 269 -3.89 2.91 12.88
CA VAL A 269 -3.09 3.69 13.83
C VAL A 269 -2.67 4.98 13.16
N THR A 270 -3.09 6.11 13.73
CA THR A 270 -2.66 7.43 13.28
C THR A 270 -1.65 7.98 14.28
N PRO A 271 -0.38 8.19 13.88
CA PRO A 271 0.58 8.85 14.75
C PRO A 271 0.10 10.24 15.17
N ALA A 272 0.30 10.57 16.44
CA ALA A 272 0.16 11.94 16.91
C ALA A 272 1.38 12.74 16.42
N PHE A 273 1.25 13.39 15.27
CA PHE A 273 2.34 14.23 14.72
C PHE A 273 2.46 15.52 15.54
N ALA A 274 3.68 15.85 15.98
CA ALA A 274 3.95 17.11 16.66
C ALA A 274 3.64 18.33 15.76
N ASN A 275 3.96 18.22 14.46
CA ASN A 275 3.77 19.25 13.45
C ASN A 275 2.93 18.70 12.27
N PRO A 276 1.60 18.52 12.45
CA PRO A 276 0.73 17.95 11.42
C PRO A 276 0.67 18.79 10.13
N GLU A 277 0.90 20.10 10.22
CA GLU A 277 0.99 21.00 9.07
C GLU A 277 2.12 20.63 8.08
N LEU A 278 3.16 19.93 8.55
CA LEU A 278 4.30 19.46 7.74
C LEU A 278 4.12 18.03 7.20
N LEU A 279 2.94 17.42 7.34
CA LEU A 279 2.58 16.21 6.61
C LEU A 279 2.64 16.46 5.09
N PRO A 280 2.83 15.45 4.23
CA PRO A 280 3.01 15.67 2.79
C PRO A 280 1.73 16.20 2.11
N ASN A 281 1.89 16.82 0.95
CA ASN A 281 0.76 17.15 0.04
C ASN A 281 0.62 16.16 -1.11
N CYS A 282 1.64 15.33 -1.35
CA CYS A 282 1.62 14.23 -2.31
C CYS A 282 1.80 12.90 -1.58
N TYR A 283 0.97 11.92 -1.93
CA TYR A 283 1.11 10.54 -1.49
C TYR A 283 1.40 9.65 -2.69
N VAL A 284 2.53 8.93 -2.62
CA VAL A 284 2.87 7.89 -3.59
C VAL A 284 2.34 6.58 -3.05
N VAL A 285 1.55 5.86 -3.86
CA VAL A 285 0.93 4.60 -3.44
C VAL A 285 0.91 3.62 -4.60
N SER A 286 1.24 2.36 -4.34
CA SER A 286 1.21 1.33 -5.37
C SER A 286 -0.22 0.94 -5.74
N PRO A 287 -0.49 0.58 -7.01
CA PRO A 287 -1.78 0.05 -7.42
C PRO A 287 -2.17 -1.22 -6.63
N GLY A 288 -3.39 -1.24 -6.10
CA GLY A 288 -3.91 -2.36 -5.29
C GLY A 288 -3.66 -2.23 -3.78
N GLU A 289 -2.96 -1.19 -3.34
CA GLU A 289 -2.72 -0.91 -1.92
C GLU A 289 -3.83 -0.06 -1.28
N THR A 290 -3.79 0.04 0.04
CA THR A 290 -4.65 0.93 0.82
C THR A 290 -3.81 2.04 1.43
N LEU A 291 -4.15 3.28 1.10
CA LEU A 291 -3.55 4.49 1.63
C LEU A 291 -4.43 5.08 2.74
N TYR A 292 -3.79 5.72 3.71
CA TYR A 292 -4.45 6.41 4.82
C TYR A 292 -3.88 7.82 4.96
N ILE A 293 -4.71 8.83 4.68
CA ILE A 293 -4.32 10.25 4.66
C ILE A 293 -4.81 10.94 5.93
N PRO A 294 -3.93 11.35 6.86
CA PRO A 294 -4.35 12.04 8.07
C PRO A 294 -4.93 13.42 7.75
N VAL A 295 -6.17 13.66 8.18
CA VAL A 295 -6.81 14.97 8.00
C VAL A 295 -6.22 16.03 8.93
N SER A 296 -5.48 15.60 9.95
CA SER A 296 -4.83 16.47 10.95
C SER A 296 -3.99 17.55 10.30
N LYS A 297 -3.43 17.30 9.10
CA LYS A 297 -2.78 18.34 8.29
C LYS A 297 -3.68 19.54 8.04
N ALA A 298 -4.89 19.31 7.52
CA ALA A 298 -5.84 20.38 7.22
C ALA A 298 -6.14 21.20 8.49
N PHE A 299 -6.43 20.53 9.61
CA PHE A 299 -6.67 21.19 10.88
C PHE A 299 -5.45 21.97 11.38
N GLY A 300 -4.25 21.42 11.26
CA GLY A 300 -3.00 22.07 11.63
C GLY A 300 -2.75 23.34 10.82
N VAL A 301 -2.90 23.28 9.50
CA VAL A 301 -2.70 24.43 8.62
C VAL A 301 -3.74 25.52 8.86
N TRP A 302 -5.03 25.18 8.90
CA TRP A 302 -6.09 26.16 9.16
C TRP A 302 -6.02 26.77 10.57
N GLY A 303 -5.49 26.03 11.55
CA GLY A 303 -5.34 26.50 12.93
C GLY A 303 -4.08 27.33 13.19
N LYS A 304 -2.99 27.09 12.47
CA LYS A 304 -1.68 27.70 12.75
C LYS A 304 -1.18 28.70 11.71
N ASN A 305 -1.61 28.60 10.44
CA ASN A 305 -1.14 29.52 9.41
C ASN A 305 -1.69 30.94 9.67
N ASP A 306 -0.80 31.93 9.74
CA ASP A 306 -1.15 33.31 10.14
C ASP A 306 -2.22 33.97 9.26
N VAL A 307 -2.34 33.55 8.00
CA VAL A 307 -3.34 34.08 7.07
C VAL A 307 -4.68 33.36 7.20
N LEU A 308 -4.67 32.08 7.57
CA LEU A 308 -5.87 31.23 7.68
C LEU A 308 -6.48 31.22 9.09
N ALA A 309 -5.66 31.36 10.14
CA ALA A 309 -6.10 31.35 11.53
C ALA A 309 -7.12 32.48 11.80
N GLY A 310 -8.17 32.19 12.60
CA GLY A 310 -9.26 33.11 12.92
C GLY A 310 -10.48 32.42 13.57
N GLU A 311 -11.37 33.18 14.22
CA GLU A 311 -12.58 32.63 14.86
C GLU A 311 -13.48 31.91 13.83
N GLY A 312 -13.61 30.59 13.97
CA GLY A 312 -14.53 29.78 13.14
C GLY A 312 -14.03 29.47 11.73
N ALA A 313 -12.74 29.11 11.57
CA ALA A 313 -12.03 28.76 10.32
C ALA A 313 -12.62 27.63 9.44
N GLY A 314 -13.94 27.43 9.42
CA GLY A 314 -14.62 26.48 8.54
C GLY A 314 -14.39 25.00 8.88
N MET A 315 -13.64 24.72 9.95
CA MET A 315 -13.29 23.36 10.38
C MET A 315 -14.36 22.70 11.27
N LEU A 316 -15.61 23.14 11.15
CA LEU A 316 -16.78 22.58 11.85
C LEU A 316 -17.81 22.13 10.81
N GLY A 317 -18.38 20.94 11.00
CA GLY A 317 -19.40 20.38 10.12
C GLY A 317 -19.18 18.90 9.84
N ALA A 318 -20.07 18.32 9.03
CA ALA A 318 -19.93 16.94 8.56
C ALA A 318 -18.68 16.81 7.70
N MET A 319 -17.87 15.78 7.97
CA MET A 319 -16.67 15.48 7.21
C MET A 319 -16.99 14.51 6.07
N GLY A 320 -16.42 14.79 4.90
CA GLY A 320 -16.47 13.94 3.72
C GLY A 320 -15.16 13.98 2.96
N ALA A 321 -15.04 13.14 1.93
CA ALA A 321 -13.92 13.21 1.00
C ALA A 321 -14.45 13.01 -0.42
N ARG A 322 -13.83 13.69 -1.38
CA ARG A 322 -14.19 13.56 -2.80
C ARG A 322 -13.00 13.71 -3.72
N VAL A 323 -13.03 13.04 -4.87
CA VAL A 323 -12.08 13.27 -5.95
C VAL A 323 -12.46 14.58 -6.65
N VAL A 324 -11.56 15.56 -6.58
CA VAL A 324 -11.70 16.86 -7.27
C VAL A 324 -11.44 16.67 -8.75
N TRP A 325 -10.32 16.00 -9.07
CA TRP A 325 -10.03 15.53 -10.40
C TRP A 325 -9.14 14.30 -10.38
N GLU A 326 -9.24 13.49 -11.43
CA GLU A 326 -8.39 12.36 -11.76
C GLU A 326 -8.08 12.40 -13.26
N ASP A 327 -6.90 11.92 -13.62
CA ASP A 327 -6.38 12.01 -14.98
C ASP A 327 -6.54 10.70 -15.78
N VAL A 328 -7.02 9.66 -15.10
CA VAL A 328 -7.57 8.43 -15.66
C VAL A 328 -9.00 8.33 -15.15
N ARG A 329 -9.96 8.13 -16.06
CA ARG A 329 -11.37 8.05 -15.71
C ARG A 329 -11.67 6.79 -14.89
N TYR A 330 -12.35 6.96 -13.77
CA TYR A 330 -12.61 5.95 -12.75
C TYR A 330 -11.35 5.37 -12.11
N LEU A 331 -10.31 6.20 -11.93
CA LEU A 331 -9.11 5.80 -11.21
C LEU A 331 -9.43 5.52 -9.73
N LEU A 332 -10.28 6.36 -9.13
CA LEU A 332 -10.84 6.16 -7.80
C LEU A 332 -12.36 6.31 -7.83
N ASN A 333 -13.07 5.33 -7.28
CA ASN A 333 -14.53 5.32 -7.16
C ASN A 333 -14.95 5.66 -5.71
N ASP A 334 -16.19 6.13 -5.53
CA ASP A 334 -16.70 6.56 -4.23
C ASP A 334 -16.64 5.46 -3.15
N ASP A 335 -16.86 4.19 -3.52
CA ASP A 335 -16.78 3.05 -2.60
C ASP A 335 -15.36 2.71 -2.17
N GLN A 336 -14.35 3.31 -2.81
CA GLN A 336 -12.93 3.14 -2.47
C GLN A 336 -12.43 4.20 -1.49
N ILE A 337 -13.22 5.23 -1.20
CA ILE A 337 -12.86 6.37 -0.36
C ILE A 337 -13.74 6.36 0.89
N THR A 338 -13.14 6.42 2.06
CA THR A 338 -13.91 6.46 3.32
C THR A 338 -13.22 7.33 4.35
N VAL A 339 -13.96 8.26 4.94
CA VAL A 339 -13.48 9.01 6.12
C VAL A 339 -13.73 8.17 7.36
N LEU A 340 -12.66 7.84 8.08
CA LEU A 340 -12.68 7.06 9.31
C LEU A 340 -12.37 7.97 10.50
N GLY A 341 -13.18 7.89 11.56
CA GLY A 341 -13.02 8.73 12.75
C GLY A 341 -13.71 10.10 12.62
N SER A 342 -13.29 11.06 13.45
CA SER A 342 -13.90 12.40 13.50
C SER A 342 -12.89 13.48 13.92
N GLY A 343 -13.21 14.73 13.56
CA GLY A 343 -12.39 15.90 13.87
C GLY A 343 -10.97 15.80 13.33
N SER A 344 -10.01 16.41 14.03
CA SER A 344 -8.60 16.41 13.64
C SER A 344 -7.92 15.03 13.71
N LYS A 345 -8.58 14.04 14.31
CA LYS A 345 -8.10 12.65 14.41
C LYS A 345 -8.62 11.76 13.29
N ALA A 346 -9.48 12.26 12.40
CA ALA A 346 -10.00 11.46 11.30
C ALA A 346 -8.91 11.17 10.25
N VAL A 347 -9.15 10.15 9.42
CA VAL A 347 -8.26 9.76 8.33
C VAL A 347 -9.10 9.42 7.11
N ILE A 348 -8.62 9.76 5.93
CA ILE A 348 -9.22 9.32 4.68
C ILE A 348 -8.53 8.02 4.27
N GLN A 349 -9.27 6.91 4.30
CA GLN A 349 -8.85 5.65 3.68
C GLN A 349 -9.13 5.71 2.19
N VAL A 350 -8.15 5.30 1.38
CA VAL A 350 -8.26 5.17 -0.08
C VAL A 350 -7.77 3.78 -0.47
N ARG A 351 -8.61 3.01 -1.16
CA ARG A 351 -8.24 1.69 -1.71
C ARG A 351 -7.98 1.81 -3.20
N THR A 352 -6.74 1.66 -3.64
CA THR A 352 -6.41 1.75 -5.07
C THR A 352 -6.72 0.42 -5.77
N THR A 353 -6.99 0.50 -7.07
CA THR A 353 -7.27 -0.69 -7.90
C THR A 353 -5.97 -1.31 -8.39
N PRO A 354 -5.80 -2.65 -8.30
CA PRO A 354 -4.61 -3.32 -8.85
C PRO A 354 -4.40 -2.99 -10.33
N ARG A 355 -3.15 -2.73 -10.73
CA ARG A 355 -2.74 -2.41 -12.10
C ARG A 355 -3.32 -1.11 -12.68
N SER A 356 -3.99 -0.28 -11.88
CA SER A 356 -4.44 1.05 -12.30
C SER A 356 -3.49 2.12 -11.76
N CYS A 357 -2.82 2.83 -12.67
CA CYS A 357 -1.92 3.94 -12.36
C CYS A 357 -2.51 5.27 -12.83
N GLY A 358 -2.11 6.36 -12.19
CA GLY A 358 -2.50 7.71 -12.57
C GLY A 358 -2.34 8.72 -11.44
N ASN A 359 -2.83 9.93 -11.67
CA ASN A 359 -2.85 11.00 -10.69
C ASN A 359 -4.30 11.39 -10.34
N ALA A 360 -4.52 11.67 -9.07
CA ALA A 360 -5.76 12.25 -8.58
C ALA A 360 -5.50 13.37 -7.57
N VAL A 361 -6.43 14.31 -7.48
CA VAL A 361 -6.52 15.27 -6.37
C VAL A 361 -7.74 14.90 -5.54
N LEU A 362 -7.49 14.44 -4.32
CA LEU A 362 -8.53 14.09 -3.34
C LEU A 362 -8.67 15.20 -2.33
N ALA A 363 -9.89 15.63 -2.06
CA ALA A 363 -10.19 16.68 -1.11
C ALA A 363 -10.85 16.14 0.17
N LEU A 364 -10.50 16.75 1.30
CA LEU A 364 -11.30 16.75 2.52
C LEU A 364 -12.37 17.82 2.42
N GLU A 365 -13.61 17.43 2.68
CA GLU A 365 -14.74 18.34 2.79
C GLU A 365 -15.20 18.48 4.23
N ILE A 366 -15.49 19.70 4.67
CA ILE A 366 -16.13 19.96 5.97
C ILE A 366 -17.25 20.97 5.76
N GLY A 367 -18.48 20.56 6.09
CA GLY A 367 -19.65 21.43 5.92
C GLY A 367 -19.97 21.75 4.46
N GLY A 368 -19.59 20.88 3.52
CA GLY A 368 -19.83 21.05 2.07
C GLY A 368 -18.79 21.89 1.33
N GLU A 369 -17.75 22.37 2.02
CA GLU A 369 -16.62 23.08 1.40
C GLU A 369 -15.35 22.25 1.47
N ILE A 370 -14.53 22.31 0.41
CA ILE A 370 -13.18 21.73 0.43
C ILE A 370 -12.35 22.53 1.44
N ARG A 371 -11.72 21.82 2.40
CA ARG A 371 -10.81 22.42 3.38
C ARG A 371 -9.35 22.09 3.11
N TRP A 372 -9.08 21.01 2.43
CA TRP A 372 -7.73 20.69 1.98
C TRP A 372 -7.82 19.65 0.88
N SER A 373 -6.74 19.53 0.10
CA SER A 373 -6.63 18.50 -0.91
C SER A 373 -5.20 18.02 -1.03
N TRP A 374 -5.06 16.77 -1.44
CA TRP A 374 -3.78 16.08 -1.62
C TRP A 374 -3.71 15.54 -3.04
N HIS A 375 -2.50 15.54 -3.59
CA HIS A 375 -2.16 14.80 -4.79
C HIS A 375 -1.91 13.33 -4.42
N LEU A 376 -2.61 12.41 -5.08
CA LEU A 376 -2.34 10.98 -5.05
C LEU A 376 -1.64 10.62 -6.34
N TRP A 377 -0.44 10.08 -6.22
CA TRP A 377 0.36 9.55 -7.31
C TRP A 377 0.31 8.02 -7.21
N ILE A 378 -0.61 7.42 -7.96
CA ILE A 378 -0.85 5.98 -7.95
C ILE A 378 0.06 5.36 -9.01
N THR A 379 1.12 4.68 -8.57
CA THR A 379 2.22 4.23 -9.45
C THR A 379 3.07 3.15 -8.77
N ASP A 380 3.72 2.30 -9.57
CA ASP A 380 4.72 1.33 -9.09
C ASP A 380 6.08 1.99 -8.78
N TYR A 381 6.21 3.29 -9.02
CA TYR A 381 7.41 4.07 -8.70
C TYR A 381 7.56 4.31 -7.20
N ASP A 382 8.67 3.84 -6.61
CA ASP A 382 9.10 4.27 -5.27
C ASP A 382 10.21 5.33 -5.38
N PRO A 383 9.97 6.59 -4.96
CA PRO A 383 11.01 7.62 -4.96
C PRO A 383 12.14 7.32 -3.96
N ASN A 384 11.91 6.50 -2.94
CA ASN A 384 12.90 6.20 -1.92
C ASN A 384 13.87 5.07 -2.32
N ASP A 385 13.54 4.30 -3.36
CA ASP A 385 14.44 3.34 -3.98
C ASP A 385 15.71 4.05 -4.50
N PRO A 386 16.91 3.68 -4.04
CA PRO A 386 18.16 4.25 -4.54
C PRO A 386 18.34 4.16 -6.06
N GLU A 387 17.78 3.15 -6.74
CA GLU A 387 17.90 3.00 -8.20
C GLU A 387 17.16 4.10 -8.97
N THR A 388 16.13 4.68 -8.36
CA THR A 388 15.30 5.74 -8.95
C THR A 388 15.69 7.15 -8.51
N GLN A 389 16.89 7.28 -7.92
CA GLN A 389 17.45 8.54 -7.43
C GLN A 389 18.62 9.00 -8.29
N LYS A 390 18.75 10.33 -8.42
CA LYS A 390 19.80 10.98 -9.21
C LYS A 390 20.48 12.05 -8.38
N SER A 391 21.78 12.25 -8.51
CA SER A 391 22.51 13.16 -7.62
C SER A 391 23.36 14.16 -8.37
N LYS A 392 23.26 15.44 -8.01
CA LYS A 392 24.12 16.50 -8.52
C LYS A 392 24.27 17.60 -7.48
N ASN A 393 25.46 18.20 -7.40
CA ASN A 393 25.73 19.34 -6.51
C ASN A 393 25.32 19.08 -5.03
N GLY A 394 25.61 17.87 -4.54
CA GLY A 394 25.28 17.46 -3.17
C GLY A 394 23.78 17.26 -2.88
N ARG A 395 22.93 17.26 -3.91
CA ARG A 395 21.48 17.08 -3.80
C ARG A 395 21.06 15.80 -4.50
N THR A 396 20.13 15.07 -3.89
CA THR A 396 19.51 13.88 -4.48
C THR A 396 18.11 14.24 -4.99
N PHE A 397 17.88 14.07 -6.28
CA PHE A 397 16.62 14.26 -6.98
C PHE A 397 15.91 12.93 -7.20
N MET A 398 14.59 13.01 -7.33
CA MET A 398 13.82 12.00 -8.05
C MET A 398 14.32 11.87 -9.50
N ASP A 399 14.23 10.69 -10.10
CA ASP A 399 14.57 10.50 -11.52
C ASP A 399 13.56 11.14 -12.49
N ARG A 400 12.35 11.48 -12.03
CA ARG A 400 11.24 11.99 -12.84
C ARG A 400 10.50 13.16 -12.20
N ASN A 401 9.68 13.84 -13.00
CA ASN A 401 8.85 14.95 -12.53
C ASN A 401 7.77 14.45 -11.57
N LEU A 402 7.34 15.31 -10.65
CA LEU A 402 6.27 15.00 -9.71
C LEU A 402 4.97 14.66 -10.48
N GLY A 403 4.46 13.44 -10.27
CA GLY A 403 3.27 12.92 -10.96
C GLY A 403 3.52 12.33 -12.35
N ALA A 404 4.76 12.18 -12.79
CA ALA A 404 5.10 11.49 -14.05
C ALA A 404 4.93 9.97 -13.92
N MET A 405 4.47 9.27 -14.95
CA MET A 405 4.34 7.80 -14.88
C MET A 405 5.66 7.09 -15.17
N ASN A 406 6.57 7.72 -15.93
CA ASN A 406 7.89 7.17 -16.20
C ASN A 406 8.97 8.27 -16.32
N ALA A 407 10.21 7.86 -16.59
CA ALA A 407 11.34 8.74 -16.88
C ALA A 407 11.90 8.50 -18.31
N GLU A 408 11.08 7.91 -19.19
CA GLU A 408 11.53 7.47 -20.51
C GLU A 408 11.77 8.65 -21.46
N TYR A 409 12.87 8.59 -22.19
CA TYR A 409 13.30 9.66 -23.09
C TYR A 409 12.27 9.92 -24.20
N GLY A 410 11.74 11.16 -24.24
CA GLY A 410 10.74 11.58 -25.23
C GLY A 410 9.30 11.15 -24.92
N SER A 411 9.07 10.38 -23.86
CA SER A 411 7.73 9.92 -23.48
C SER A 411 6.88 11.08 -22.95
N THR A 412 5.61 11.14 -23.36
CA THR A 412 4.64 12.11 -22.81
C THR A 412 4.32 11.83 -21.35
N ASP A 413 4.45 10.57 -20.93
CA ASP A 413 4.25 10.14 -19.55
C ASP A 413 5.37 10.59 -18.60
N ALA A 414 6.47 11.13 -19.14
CA ALA A 414 7.55 11.75 -18.36
C ALA A 414 7.23 13.20 -17.95
N LEU A 415 6.24 13.85 -18.57
CA LEU A 415 5.90 15.26 -18.33
C LEU A 415 5.54 15.57 -16.87
N GLY A 416 4.72 14.68 -16.27
CA GLY A 416 4.19 14.84 -14.93
C GLY A 416 3.17 15.97 -14.79
N LEU A 417 3.14 16.60 -13.61
CA LEU A 417 2.24 17.69 -13.27
C LEU A 417 3.01 19.01 -13.09
N GLN A 418 2.29 20.13 -13.19
CA GLN A 418 2.82 21.48 -13.02
C GLN A 418 2.11 22.21 -11.89
N TYR A 419 2.77 23.20 -11.29
CA TYR A 419 2.32 23.89 -10.09
C TYR A 419 2.50 25.40 -10.21
N GLN A 420 1.55 26.18 -9.67
CA GLN A 420 1.80 27.60 -9.40
C GLN A 420 2.74 27.73 -8.21
N TRP A 421 3.70 28.66 -8.27
CA TRP A 421 4.71 28.77 -7.22
C TRP A 421 4.08 29.04 -5.86
N GLY A 422 4.35 28.18 -4.89
CA GLY A 422 3.79 28.25 -3.54
C GLY A 422 2.42 27.58 -3.35
N ARG A 423 1.86 26.90 -4.35
CA ARG A 423 0.64 26.08 -4.21
C ARG A 423 0.98 24.60 -4.10
N LYS A 424 0.10 23.86 -3.43
CA LYS A 424 0.18 22.40 -3.32
C LYS A 424 -0.57 21.63 -4.42
N ASP A 425 -1.53 22.28 -5.09
CA ASP A 425 -2.45 21.61 -6.00
C ASP A 425 -1.92 21.60 -7.44
N PRO A 426 -1.83 20.43 -8.08
CA PRO A 426 -1.29 20.30 -9.43
C PRO A 426 -2.26 20.67 -10.55
N VAL A 427 -1.66 20.96 -11.71
CA VAL A 427 -2.29 21.00 -13.03
C VAL A 427 -1.63 19.95 -13.93
N PRO A 428 -2.38 19.12 -14.67
CA PRO A 428 -1.77 18.16 -15.57
C PRO A 428 -1.15 18.85 -16.79
N CYS A 429 0.03 18.36 -17.20
CA CYS A 429 0.59 18.70 -18.51
C CYS A 429 -0.33 18.22 -19.65
N PRO A 430 -0.19 18.79 -20.86
CA PRO A 430 -0.87 18.28 -22.05
C PRO A 430 -0.60 16.79 -22.30
N ALA A 431 -1.56 16.12 -22.94
CA ALA A 431 -1.49 14.67 -23.15
C ALA A 431 -0.54 14.26 -24.30
N LYS A 432 -0.13 15.21 -25.15
CA LYS A 432 0.73 14.99 -26.31
C LYS A 432 1.65 16.18 -26.54
N TRP A 433 2.81 15.94 -27.15
CA TRP A 433 3.79 16.99 -27.44
C TRP A 433 3.34 18.00 -28.50
N ASP A 434 2.50 17.57 -29.44
CA ASP A 434 1.98 18.37 -30.56
C ASP A 434 0.61 19.01 -30.27
N ASP A 435 0.04 18.75 -29.09
CA ASP A 435 -1.24 19.30 -28.64
C ASP A 435 -1.05 20.08 -27.34
N ILE A 436 -1.26 21.40 -27.41
CA ILE A 436 -1.15 22.28 -26.24
C ILE A 436 -2.41 22.29 -25.38
N ALA A 437 -3.46 21.55 -25.76
CA ALA A 437 -4.64 21.41 -24.93
C ALA A 437 -4.32 20.68 -23.63
N THR A 438 -4.84 21.20 -22.52
CA THR A 438 -4.71 20.55 -21.22
C THR A 438 -5.26 19.13 -21.28
N ARG A 439 -4.53 18.18 -20.69
CA ARG A 439 -4.97 16.78 -20.57
C ARG A 439 -6.37 16.73 -19.96
N PRO A 440 -7.30 15.95 -20.55
CA PRO A 440 -8.64 15.80 -19.99
C PRO A 440 -8.55 15.19 -18.59
N VAL A 441 -9.39 15.68 -17.70
CA VAL A 441 -9.54 15.18 -16.32
C VAL A 441 -11.01 14.96 -16.00
N TRP A 442 -11.29 14.08 -15.03
CA TRP A 442 -12.62 13.71 -14.60
C TRP A 442 -12.77 13.88 -13.10
N ASN A 443 -13.98 14.08 -12.57
CA ASN A 443 -14.24 13.98 -11.13
C ASN A 443 -14.52 12.52 -10.73
N GLY A 444 -14.73 12.26 -9.44
CA GLY A 444 -14.96 10.89 -8.89
C GLY A 444 -16.20 10.15 -9.40
N VAL A 445 -17.09 10.81 -10.14
CA VAL A 445 -18.23 10.18 -10.82
C VAL A 445 -18.02 10.04 -12.33
N GLY A 446 -16.79 10.24 -12.80
CA GLY A 446 -16.40 10.07 -14.21
C GLY A 446 -16.92 11.16 -15.15
N VAL A 447 -17.29 12.34 -14.63
CA VAL A 447 -17.68 13.51 -15.43
C VAL A 447 -16.45 14.34 -15.75
N LYS A 448 -16.28 14.72 -17.03
CA LYS A 448 -15.16 15.55 -17.46
C LYS A 448 -15.24 16.93 -16.80
N VAL A 449 -14.16 17.35 -16.15
CA VAL A 449 -14.01 18.68 -15.53
C VAL A 449 -12.86 19.43 -16.19
N GLY A 450 -12.71 20.71 -15.87
CA GLY A 450 -11.67 21.55 -16.45
C GLY A 450 -11.21 22.63 -15.49
N PHE A 451 -10.04 23.20 -15.79
CA PHE A 451 -9.47 24.29 -15.00
C PHE A 451 -10.14 25.61 -15.35
N SER A 452 -10.49 26.37 -14.33
CA SER A 452 -10.99 27.74 -14.46
C SER A 452 -9.93 28.74 -14.06
N THR A 453 -10.18 30.03 -14.31
CA THR A 453 -9.26 31.09 -13.91
C THR A 453 -9.96 32.18 -13.13
N LYS A 454 -9.30 32.70 -12.10
CA LYS A 454 -9.78 33.80 -11.24
C LYS A 454 -8.77 34.93 -11.20
N ALA A 455 -9.23 36.16 -11.01
CA ALA A 455 -8.32 37.26 -10.68
C ALA A 455 -7.91 37.17 -9.20
N ASN A 456 -6.71 37.62 -8.87
CA ASN A 456 -6.30 37.78 -7.49
C ASN A 456 -7.04 38.96 -6.82
N SER A 457 -7.30 38.82 -5.52
CA SER A 457 -7.84 39.83 -4.62
C SER A 457 -6.69 40.64 -3.99
N ALA A 458 -6.97 41.88 -3.61
CA ALA A 458 -6.07 42.66 -2.76
C ALA A 458 -5.94 42.05 -1.35
N VAL A 459 -6.96 41.32 -0.89
CA VAL A 459 -6.95 40.63 0.40
C VAL A 459 -6.29 39.26 0.23
N ILE A 460 -5.09 39.09 0.80
CA ILE A 460 -4.29 37.86 0.70
C ILE A 460 -5.08 36.61 1.16
N ARG A 461 -5.88 36.76 2.22
CA ARG A 461 -6.70 35.66 2.75
C ARG A 461 -7.66 35.11 1.71
N ASP A 462 -8.30 35.97 0.91
CA ASP A 462 -9.23 35.53 -0.13
C ASP A 462 -8.53 34.66 -1.17
N ASN A 463 -7.31 35.05 -1.58
CA ASN A 463 -6.51 34.29 -2.53
C ASN A 463 -6.12 32.93 -1.96
N LEU A 464 -5.65 32.89 -0.71
CA LEU A 464 -5.21 31.66 -0.09
C LEU A 464 -6.39 30.69 0.14
N VAL A 465 -7.51 31.19 0.66
CA VAL A 465 -8.74 30.40 0.84
C VAL A 465 -9.27 29.90 -0.50
N ALA A 466 -9.35 30.74 -1.52
CA ALA A 466 -9.77 30.32 -2.85
C ALA A 466 -8.84 29.24 -3.43
N SER A 467 -7.53 29.36 -3.22
CA SER A 467 -6.55 28.38 -3.70
C SER A 467 -6.72 26.99 -3.06
N ILE A 468 -7.26 26.93 -1.84
CA ILE A 468 -7.51 25.71 -1.08
C ILE A 468 -8.90 25.13 -1.41
N ASN A 469 -9.93 25.97 -1.37
CA ASN A 469 -11.32 25.57 -1.59
C ASN A 469 -11.59 25.18 -3.06
N GLU A 470 -10.77 25.68 -3.99
CA GLU A 470 -10.96 25.49 -5.43
C GLU A 470 -9.67 25.02 -6.14
N PRO A 471 -9.27 23.74 -5.98
CA PRO A 471 -8.04 23.23 -6.61
C PRO A 471 -8.03 23.32 -8.14
N LEU A 472 -9.21 23.34 -8.78
CA LEU A 472 -9.37 23.53 -10.23
C LEU A 472 -9.35 25.00 -10.68
N ALA A 473 -9.17 25.97 -9.78
CA ALA A 473 -9.05 27.38 -10.13
C ALA A 473 -7.59 27.83 -10.11
N LEU A 474 -7.13 28.38 -11.23
CA LEU A 474 -5.86 29.11 -11.32
C LEU A 474 -6.09 30.57 -11.00
N ILE A 475 -5.43 31.07 -9.97
CA ILE A 475 -5.51 32.47 -9.59
C ILE A 475 -4.46 33.24 -10.40
N LYS A 476 -4.89 34.28 -11.11
CA LYS A 476 -4.09 35.09 -12.01
C LYS A 476 -3.60 36.35 -11.30
N GLY A 477 -2.31 36.66 -11.42
CA GLY A 477 -1.78 38.00 -11.14
C GLY A 477 -1.70 38.80 -12.44
N LEU A 478 -2.70 39.63 -12.74
CA LEU A 478 -2.80 40.35 -14.02
C LEU A 478 -1.99 41.67 -14.08
N GLY A 479 -1.34 42.04 -12.98
CA GLY A 479 -0.44 43.18 -12.91
C GLY A 479 0.66 42.91 -11.90
N LEU A 480 1.65 43.81 -11.83
CA LEU A 480 2.74 43.73 -10.85
C LEU A 480 2.15 43.50 -9.44
N PRO A 481 2.62 42.50 -8.68
CA PRO A 481 3.87 41.75 -8.86
C PRO A 481 3.80 40.47 -9.73
N TYR A 482 2.74 40.26 -10.52
CA TYR A 482 2.48 39.02 -11.25
C TYR A 482 2.51 37.77 -10.34
N ASP A 483 1.93 37.93 -9.15
CA ASP A 483 1.76 36.87 -8.16
C ASP A 483 0.26 36.57 -7.97
N TRP A 484 -0.08 35.29 -7.84
CA TRP A 484 -1.43 34.85 -7.56
C TRP A 484 -1.84 35.11 -6.11
N TYR A 485 -0.86 35.17 -5.20
CA TYR A 485 -1.09 35.25 -3.76
C TYR A 485 -1.37 36.68 -3.25
N ALA A 486 -0.72 37.68 -3.84
CA ALA A 486 -0.81 39.07 -3.39
C ALA A 486 -0.71 40.05 -4.55
N THR A 487 -1.28 41.23 -4.36
CA THR A 487 -1.16 42.38 -5.28
C THR A 487 -0.05 43.35 -4.85
N GLU A 488 0.60 43.08 -3.70
CA GLU A 488 1.72 43.85 -3.17
C GLU A 488 3.02 43.05 -3.21
N LYS A 489 4.14 43.76 -3.31
CA LYS A 489 5.48 43.17 -3.36
C LYS A 489 5.85 42.51 -2.03
N LYS A 490 6.81 41.57 -2.07
CA LYS A 490 7.43 40.93 -0.89
C LYS A 490 6.48 40.15 0.03
N GLN A 491 5.33 39.72 -0.46
CA GLN A 491 4.36 38.92 0.29
C GLN A 491 4.57 37.41 0.10
N GLY A 492 4.31 36.61 1.15
CA GLY A 492 4.31 35.14 1.08
C GLY A 492 5.61 34.53 0.55
N GLN A 493 6.76 34.92 1.10
CA GLN A 493 8.06 34.37 0.69
C GLN A 493 8.27 32.94 1.20
N ASN A 494 7.55 32.56 2.25
CA ASN A 494 7.65 31.27 2.94
C ASN A 494 6.64 30.21 2.43
N ARG A 495 6.18 30.30 1.17
CA ARG A 495 5.12 29.39 0.67
C ARG A 495 5.59 27.96 0.47
N TRP A 496 6.77 27.70 -0.09
CA TRP A 496 7.31 26.34 -0.23
C TRP A 496 8.51 26.05 0.66
N CYS A 497 9.32 27.05 0.98
CA CYS A 497 10.38 26.94 1.97
C CYS A 497 10.41 28.12 2.93
N ALA A 498 10.77 27.89 4.19
CA ALA A 498 11.06 28.94 5.16
C ALA A 498 12.42 29.58 4.88
N ALA A 499 12.77 30.63 5.62
CA ALA A 499 14.01 31.39 5.42
C ALA A 499 15.29 30.55 5.59
N ASP A 500 15.23 29.47 6.37
CA ASP A 500 16.33 28.50 6.55
C ASP A 500 16.36 27.40 5.47
N GLY A 501 15.45 27.46 4.50
CA GLY A 501 15.30 26.47 3.43
C GLY A 501 14.52 25.22 3.84
N SER A 502 14.04 25.11 5.08
CA SER A 502 13.14 24.03 5.49
C SER A 502 11.82 24.10 4.71
N LYS A 503 11.21 22.95 4.42
CA LYS A 503 9.94 22.92 3.69
C LYS A 503 8.78 23.41 4.57
N THR A 504 7.75 23.96 3.95
CA THR A 504 6.54 24.44 4.65
C THR A 504 5.31 23.61 4.27
N GLU A 505 4.15 23.99 4.79
CA GLU A 505 2.89 23.26 4.65
C GLU A 505 2.35 23.17 3.21
N PHE A 506 2.76 24.06 2.29
CA PHE A 506 2.31 24.06 0.90
C PHE A 506 3.28 23.39 -0.08
N ASP A 507 4.45 22.92 0.39
CA ASP A 507 5.38 22.16 -0.45
C ASP A 507 4.64 20.92 -1.04
N PRO A 508 4.58 20.78 -2.38
CA PRO A 508 3.78 19.75 -3.05
C PRO A 508 4.42 18.38 -2.99
N CYS A 509 5.70 18.28 -2.62
CA CYS A 509 6.45 17.05 -2.77
C CYS A 509 5.97 15.98 -1.78
N PRO A 510 6.14 14.70 -2.17
CA PRO A 510 5.84 13.62 -1.30
C PRO A 510 6.80 13.61 -0.12
N ARG A 511 6.50 12.70 0.76
CA ARG A 511 7.11 12.62 2.05
C ARG A 511 8.58 12.21 1.98
N GLY A 512 9.45 12.88 2.74
CA GLY A 512 10.91 12.74 2.60
C GLY A 512 11.51 13.59 1.48
N TRP A 513 10.67 14.27 0.70
CA TRP A 513 11.05 15.09 -0.44
C TRP A 513 10.55 16.54 -0.27
N ARG A 514 11.22 17.46 -0.96
CA ARG A 514 10.87 18.89 -1.02
C ARG A 514 11.17 19.47 -2.40
N VAL A 515 10.56 20.60 -2.72
CA VAL A 515 10.95 21.40 -3.89
C VAL A 515 12.39 21.88 -3.66
N PRO A 516 13.28 21.83 -4.66
CA PRO A 516 14.68 22.20 -4.48
C PRO A 516 14.83 23.67 -4.05
N VAL A 517 15.60 23.91 -3.00
CA VAL A 517 16.06 25.26 -2.63
C VAL A 517 17.21 25.65 -3.55
N SER A 518 17.11 26.85 -4.13
CA SER A 518 18.05 27.40 -5.11
C SER A 518 18.55 28.80 -4.71
N GLY A 519 19.50 29.29 -5.48
CA GLY A 519 20.04 30.64 -5.42
C GLY A 519 20.81 30.98 -6.70
N PHE A 520 21.57 32.07 -6.67
CA PHE A 520 22.35 32.49 -7.84
C PHE A 520 23.65 31.69 -8.00
N GLY A 521 23.98 31.34 -9.25
CA GLY A 521 25.24 30.69 -9.60
C GLY A 521 25.40 29.31 -8.94
N THR A 522 26.49 29.14 -8.19
CA THR A 522 26.86 27.86 -7.54
C THR A 522 25.84 27.40 -6.49
N LEU A 523 24.97 28.28 -6.00
CA LEU A 523 23.89 27.93 -5.09
C LEU A 523 22.75 27.18 -5.79
N SER A 524 22.67 27.23 -7.13
CA SER A 524 21.67 26.50 -7.89
C SER A 524 21.84 24.98 -7.78
N PRO A 525 20.75 24.21 -7.62
CA PRO A 525 20.76 22.74 -7.77
C PRO A 525 21.31 22.28 -9.12
N TRP A 526 21.06 23.08 -10.16
CA TRP A 526 21.36 22.77 -11.54
C TRP A 526 22.65 23.43 -12.04
N TYR A 527 23.46 24.00 -11.13
CA TYR A 527 24.73 24.61 -11.51
C TYR A 527 25.54 23.67 -12.41
N ASN A 528 26.06 24.22 -13.52
CA ASN A 528 26.76 23.52 -14.60
C ASN A 528 25.95 22.50 -15.43
N CYS A 529 24.62 22.51 -15.40
CA CYS A 529 23.82 21.81 -16.41
C CYS A 529 23.75 22.62 -17.72
N VAL A 530 24.65 22.37 -18.68
CA VAL A 530 24.78 23.10 -19.96
C VAL A 530 24.25 22.25 -21.13
N THR A 531 23.27 22.75 -21.91
CA THR A 531 22.61 21.96 -22.96
C THR A 531 23.34 21.89 -24.30
N ALA A 532 24.32 22.75 -24.53
CA ALA A 532 25.05 22.82 -25.80
C ALA A 532 25.68 21.47 -26.17
N GLY A 533 25.28 20.91 -27.32
CA GLY A 533 25.81 19.66 -27.86
C GLY A 533 25.20 18.38 -27.30
N ILE A 534 24.14 18.47 -26.48
CA ILE A 534 23.45 17.31 -25.90
C ILE A 534 22.29 16.85 -26.79
N PRO A 535 22.05 15.52 -26.93
CA PRO A 535 20.87 15.01 -27.62
C PRO A 535 19.55 15.61 -27.09
N TRP A 536 18.69 16.00 -28.03
CA TRP A 536 17.40 16.65 -27.74
C TRP A 536 16.24 15.88 -28.36
N LEU A 537 15.29 15.46 -27.52
CA LEU A 537 14.00 14.94 -27.94
C LEU A 537 12.97 15.40 -26.91
N ASN A 538 12.33 16.53 -27.22
CA ASN A 538 11.36 17.19 -26.34
C ASN A 538 11.89 17.35 -24.90
N GLY A 539 13.19 17.62 -24.74
CA GLY A 539 13.89 17.61 -23.46
C GLY A 539 15.34 17.15 -23.60
N VAL A 540 16.01 17.04 -22.46
CA VAL A 540 17.46 16.79 -22.36
C VAL A 540 17.76 15.61 -21.43
N ILE A 541 18.76 14.80 -21.76
CA ILE A 541 19.31 13.80 -20.83
C ILE A 541 20.61 14.34 -20.23
N TRP A 542 20.64 14.47 -18.90
CA TRP A 542 21.85 14.73 -18.15
C TRP A 542 22.45 13.41 -17.66
N GLU A 543 23.77 13.27 -17.73
CA GLU A 543 24.48 12.09 -17.18
C GLU A 543 24.13 11.86 -15.70
N ASP A 544 24.22 12.93 -14.90
CA ASP A 544 23.97 12.85 -13.45
C ASP A 544 22.48 12.85 -13.06
N LEU A 545 21.61 13.42 -13.90
CA LEU A 545 20.22 13.76 -13.54
C LEU A 545 19.14 13.04 -14.38
N GLY A 546 19.53 12.19 -15.34
CA GLY A 546 18.60 11.49 -16.22
C GLY A 546 17.84 12.44 -17.17
N TYR A 547 16.69 11.99 -17.66
CA TYR A 547 15.87 12.76 -18.60
C TYR A 547 15.06 13.87 -17.93
N TRP A 548 15.11 15.08 -18.50
CA TRP A 548 14.33 16.25 -18.11
C TRP A 548 13.48 16.71 -19.29
N PRO A 549 12.16 16.48 -19.26
CA PRO A 549 11.27 16.85 -20.35
C PRO A 549 11.12 18.38 -20.49
N ALA A 550 10.96 18.83 -21.72
CA ALA A 550 10.65 20.21 -22.09
C ALA A 550 9.15 20.48 -21.95
N ALA A 551 8.62 20.38 -20.73
CA ALA A 551 7.19 20.46 -20.44
C ALA A 551 6.55 21.84 -20.70
N GLY A 552 7.34 22.84 -21.08
CA GLY A 552 6.86 24.21 -21.28
C GLY A 552 6.33 24.82 -19.98
N LEU A 553 5.47 25.82 -20.12
CA LEU A 553 4.81 26.51 -19.02
C LEU A 553 3.34 26.74 -19.33
N LEU A 554 2.51 26.86 -18.30
CA LEU A 554 1.12 27.30 -18.43
C LEU A 554 0.95 28.70 -17.82
N GLU A 555 0.32 29.57 -18.61
CA GLU A 555 0.04 30.97 -18.30
C GLU A 555 -1.43 31.32 -18.55
N SER A 556 -1.79 32.58 -18.32
CA SER A 556 -3.17 33.06 -18.50
C SER A 556 -3.73 32.88 -19.92
N SER A 557 -2.85 32.82 -20.92
CA SER A 557 -3.13 32.60 -22.34
C SER A 557 -3.20 31.12 -22.74
N GLY A 558 -2.82 30.20 -21.85
CA GLY A 558 -2.76 28.76 -22.10
C GLY A 558 -1.35 28.19 -22.00
N GLN A 559 -1.20 26.94 -22.42
CA GLN A 559 0.08 26.24 -22.45
C GLN A 559 0.97 26.83 -23.55
N SER A 560 2.25 27.02 -23.25
CA SER A 560 3.26 27.50 -24.19
C SER A 560 4.54 26.67 -24.10
N TYR A 561 5.31 26.66 -25.20
CA TYR A 561 6.68 26.11 -25.24
C TYR A 561 6.83 24.60 -24.99
N LEU A 562 5.74 23.84 -25.09
CA LEU A 562 5.77 22.39 -24.97
C LEU A 562 6.70 21.77 -26.02
N GLY A 563 7.61 20.89 -25.60
CA GLY A 563 8.62 20.24 -26.44
C GLY A 563 9.82 21.14 -26.79
N LEU A 564 9.76 22.44 -26.47
CA LEU A 564 10.78 23.42 -26.86
C LEU A 564 11.62 23.89 -25.67
N PHE A 565 10.99 24.12 -24.52
CA PHE A 565 11.66 24.60 -23.32
C PHE A 565 11.28 23.78 -22.09
N GLY A 566 12.27 23.46 -21.26
CA GLY A 566 12.04 22.96 -19.91
C GLY A 566 11.97 24.12 -18.93
N TYR A 567 10.93 24.16 -18.11
CA TYR A 567 10.78 25.12 -17.01
C TYR A 567 10.47 24.39 -15.71
N TYR A 568 11.30 24.65 -14.70
CA TYR A 568 11.25 23.95 -13.42
C TYR A 568 11.33 24.93 -12.27
N TRP A 569 10.50 24.71 -11.26
CA TRP A 569 10.53 25.53 -10.06
C TRP A 569 11.63 25.16 -9.08
N ALA A 570 12.16 26.17 -8.40
CA ALA A 570 12.79 26.05 -7.10
C ALA A 570 11.88 26.65 -6.01
N ALA A 571 12.09 26.24 -4.76
CA ALA A 571 11.32 26.68 -3.61
C ALA A 571 11.66 28.12 -3.19
N THR A 572 12.84 28.61 -3.55
CA THR A 572 13.36 29.89 -3.07
C THR A 572 12.76 31.07 -3.85
N PRO A 573 12.31 32.13 -3.15
CA PRO A 573 11.99 33.40 -3.82
C PRO A 573 13.21 34.01 -4.52
N GLY A 574 12.99 34.75 -5.60
CA GLY A 574 14.04 35.47 -6.30
C GLY A 574 14.61 36.62 -5.46
N GLU A 575 15.92 36.85 -5.56
CA GLU A 575 16.61 37.96 -4.92
C GLU A 575 17.08 38.98 -5.97
N ASN A 576 17.42 40.21 -5.54
CA ASN A 576 17.91 41.25 -6.45
C ASN A 576 19.36 40.95 -6.91
N LEU A 577 19.51 40.69 -8.20
CA LEU A 577 20.77 40.47 -8.90
C LEU A 577 21.10 41.73 -9.73
N SER A 578 21.85 42.66 -9.15
CA SER A 578 22.40 43.88 -9.79
C SER A 578 21.38 44.96 -10.25
N PRO A 579 21.80 46.23 -10.48
CA PRO A 579 20.86 47.35 -10.71
C PRO A 579 20.22 47.30 -12.09
N GLY A 580 18.88 47.33 -12.17
CA GLY A 580 18.12 47.52 -13.41
C GLY A 580 16.94 46.57 -13.65
N ILE A 581 16.79 45.52 -12.84
CA ILE A 581 15.66 44.58 -12.90
C ILE A 581 15.06 44.50 -11.49
N SER A 582 13.83 44.94 -11.28
CA SER A 582 13.17 44.78 -9.97
C SER A 582 12.65 43.35 -9.82
N GLN A 583 13.47 42.48 -9.22
CA GLN A 583 13.30 41.02 -9.17
C GLN A 583 12.55 40.51 -7.92
N GLU A 584 12.04 41.43 -7.09
CA GLU A 584 11.41 41.20 -5.77
C GLU A 584 10.09 40.40 -5.79
N GLU A 585 9.75 39.82 -6.95
CA GLU A 585 8.41 39.35 -7.32
C GLU A 585 8.43 37.99 -8.06
N CYS A 586 9.63 37.51 -8.42
CA CYS A 586 9.83 36.22 -9.07
C CYS A 586 10.23 35.14 -8.06
N ALA A 587 10.29 33.90 -8.51
CA ALA A 587 10.95 32.80 -7.81
C ALA A 587 12.06 32.20 -8.68
N TYR A 588 13.05 31.59 -8.02
CA TYR A 588 14.10 30.85 -8.73
C TYR A 588 13.54 29.61 -9.42
N GLY A 589 14.23 29.20 -10.47
CA GLY A 589 13.94 27.99 -11.21
C GLY A 589 15.09 27.60 -12.12
N TYR A 590 14.79 26.65 -12.99
CA TYR A 590 15.68 26.19 -14.03
C TYR A 590 14.97 26.25 -15.37
N ASN A 591 15.62 26.89 -16.34
CA ASN A 591 15.16 26.95 -17.72
C ASN A 591 16.22 26.37 -18.65
N PHE A 592 15.78 25.68 -19.70
CA PHE A 592 16.65 25.21 -20.75
C PHE A 592 15.93 25.03 -22.09
N ASP A 593 16.68 25.13 -23.17
CA ASP A 593 16.32 24.73 -24.53
C ASP A 593 17.44 23.86 -25.13
N ASN A 594 17.36 23.58 -26.44
CA ASN A 594 18.33 22.73 -27.13
C ASN A 594 19.73 23.36 -27.32
N GLN A 595 19.96 24.61 -26.92
CA GLN A 595 21.22 25.34 -27.08
C GLN A 595 21.72 25.99 -25.79
N HIS A 596 20.82 26.45 -24.93
CA HIS A 596 21.11 27.23 -23.75
C HIS A 596 20.38 26.70 -22.51
N SER A 597 20.95 27.01 -21.35
CA SER A 597 20.32 26.76 -20.06
C SER A 597 20.63 27.89 -19.09
N GLN A 598 19.67 28.15 -18.20
CA GLN A 598 19.74 29.16 -17.15
C GLN A 598 19.44 28.49 -15.81
N THR A 599 20.49 28.28 -15.02
CA THR A 599 20.44 27.51 -13.76
C THR A 599 19.92 28.32 -12.58
N SER A 600 19.93 29.65 -12.68
CA SER A 600 19.34 30.59 -11.73
C SER A 600 18.25 31.43 -12.38
N TYR A 601 17.42 30.79 -13.21
CA TYR A 601 16.31 31.44 -13.91
C TYR A 601 15.32 32.03 -12.91
N LEU A 602 14.74 33.19 -13.24
CA LEU A 602 13.70 33.84 -12.45
C LEU A 602 12.40 33.85 -13.24
N GLN A 603 11.31 33.44 -12.58
CA GLN A 603 9.99 33.40 -13.20
C GLN A 603 8.90 33.97 -12.29
N TYR A 604 7.91 34.64 -12.90
CA TYR A 604 6.78 35.19 -12.18
C TYR A 604 5.91 34.10 -11.57
N ARG A 605 5.50 34.31 -10.31
CA ARG A 605 4.92 33.27 -9.45
C ARG A 605 3.50 32.86 -9.82
N HIS A 606 2.79 33.64 -10.66
CA HIS A 606 1.48 33.27 -11.19
C HIS A 606 1.53 32.16 -12.26
N THR A 607 2.70 31.90 -12.86
CA THR A 607 2.86 30.86 -13.89
C THR A 607 2.88 29.46 -13.30
N VAL A 608 2.62 28.47 -14.14
CA VAL A 608 2.53 27.05 -13.74
C VAL A 608 3.66 26.28 -14.40
N LEU A 609 4.63 25.78 -13.61
CA LEU A 609 5.81 25.06 -14.11
C LEU A 609 5.96 23.69 -13.45
N SER A 610 6.79 22.83 -14.03
CA SER A 610 7.07 21.51 -13.49
C SER A 610 7.88 21.56 -12.19
N VAL A 611 7.71 20.53 -11.35
CA VAL A 611 8.50 20.32 -10.13
C VAL A 611 9.19 18.96 -10.22
N ARG A 612 10.48 18.94 -9.88
CA ARG A 612 11.21 17.70 -9.62
C ARG A 612 11.84 17.79 -8.23
N CYS A 613 11.35 16.94 -7.33
CA CYS A 613 11.67 17.05 -5.91
C CYS A 613 13.08 16.56 -5.60
N VAL A 614 13.65 17.11 -4.52
CA VAL A 614 14.91 16.66 -3.91
C VAL A 614 14.66 16.09 -2.53
N LYS A 615 15.51 15.14 -2.11
CA LYS A 615 15.44 14.52 -0.79
C LYS A 615 15.69 15.57 0.29
N VAL A 616 14.92 15.50 1.37
CA VAL A 616 15.18 16.30 2.58
C VAL A 616 16.45 15.74 3.22
N GLN A 617 17.41 16.61 3.53
CA GLN A 617 18.69 16.26 4.13
C GLN A 617 18.61 16.23 5.65
#